data_AF-A0A6A3HQ14-F1
#
_entry.id   AF-A0A6A3HQ14-F1
#
_cell.length_a   1.000
_cell.length_b   1.000
_cell.length_c   1.000
_cell.angle_alpha   90.00
_cell.angle_beta   90.00
_cell.angle_gamma   90.00
#
_symmetry.space_group_name_H-M   'P 1'
#
loop_
_entity.id
_entity.type
_entity.pdbx_description
1 polymer ?
#
loop_
_entity_poly.entity_id
_entity_poly.type
_entity_poly.pdbx_seq_one_letter_code
_entity_poly.pdbx_strand_id
1 'polypeptide(L)'
;MHFRRAVIKDEVATTESGVNMWDFSSKNSLPTPPRASSLSDLIGALSSFHKFAKYFYNKYTKRFIGAARDFVIAYADSANPDPVMARLLTHWINCKLGKFRNRLITEGLRAALLVQKEFSRTDEQLIALKESYPSWQKPTASVNHQRGGAADSIVRSNRQQESRQSTKLRIPANVISSLPKGEDGRRLCMRYVSIEGCNTSDCARAFPSRLTDRRS
;
A
#
# COMPACT_ATOMS: atom_id res chain seq x y z
N MET A 1 20.80 -2.63 -9.74
CA MET A 1 19.34 -2.89 -9.67
C MET A 1 18.82 -2.37 -8.34
N HIS A 2 18.21 -1.19 -8.31
CA HIS A 2 17.57 -0.68 -7.08
C HIS A 2 16.09 -1.05 -7.14
N PHE A 3 15.67 -2.05 -6.35
CA PHE A 3 14.26 -2.35 -6.18
C PHE A 3 13.63 -1.30 -5.28
N ARG A 4 12.59 -0.64 -5.78
CA ARG A 4 11.77 0.24 -4.95
C ARG A 4 11.18 -0.60 -3.81
N ARG A 5 11.29 -0.10 -2.57
CA ARG A 5 10.66 -0.74 -1.41
C ARG A 5 9.15 -0.82 -1.62
N ALA A 6 8.59 -2.02 -1.53
CA ALA A 6 7.14 -2.22 -1.54
C ALA A 6 6.53 -1.51 -0.34
N VAL A 7 5.48 -0.74 -0.58
CA VAL A 7 4.66 -0.18 0.50
C VAL A 7 3.37 -0.98 0.61
N ILE A 8 2.68 -0.87 1.75
CA ILE A 8 1.38 -1.55 2.03
C ILE A 8 0.39 -1.39 0.87
N LYS A 9 0.43 -0.23 0.18
CA LYS A 9 -0.38 0.03 -1.01
C LYS A 9 -0.12 -0.95 -2.15
N ASP A 10 1.14 -1.25 -2.41
CA ASP A 10 1.55 -2.17 -3.47
C ASP A 10 1.15 -3.61 -3.11
N GLU A 11 1.23 -3.98 -1.83
CA GLU A 11 0.87 -5.32 -1.32
C GLU A 11 -0.63 -5.60 -1.42
N VAL A 12 -1.46 -4.63 -1.03
CA VAL A 12 -2.93 -4.72 -1.15
C VAL A 12 -3.33 -4.75 -2.62
N ALA A 13 -2.74 -3.92 -3.49
CA ALA A 13 -3.00 -3.94 -4.93
C ALA A 13 -2.63 -5.28 -5.58
N THR A 14 -1.52 -5.89 -5.15
CA THR A 14 -1.10 -7.23 -5.59
C THR A 14 -2.09 -8.31 -5.15
N THR A 15 -2.74 -8.12 -4.00
CA THR A 15 -3.77 -9.05 -3.53
C THR A 15 -5.05 -8.94 -4.36
N GLU A 16 -5.42 -7.71 -4.73
CA GLU A 16 -6.59 -7.45 -5.59
C GLU A 16 -6.42 -7.99 -7.01
N SER A 17 -5.19 -8.08 -7.53
CA SER A 17 -4.94 -8.66 -8.86
C SER A 17 -5.03 -10.19 -8.89
N GLY A 18 -5.22 -10.85 -7.74
CA GLY A 18 -5.49 -12.29 -7.68
C GLY A 18 -4.31 -13.17 -8.11
N VAL A 19 -3.07 -12.67 -7.98
CA VAL A 19 -1.87 -13.40 -8.40
C VAL A 19 -1.74 -14.70 -7.59
N ASN A 20 -1.73 -15.84 -8.28
CA ASN A 20 -1.44 -17.11 -7.64
C ASN A 20 0.05 -17.19 -7.34
N MET A 21 0.43 -16.94 -6.09
CA MET A 21 1.82 -16.93 -5.63
C MET A 21 2.52 -18.30 -5.65
N TRP A 22 1.86 -19.36 -6.10
CA TRP A 22 2.38 -20.73 -6.11
C TRP A 22 2.24 -21.44 -7.45
N ASP A 23 1.56 -20.84 -8.41
CA ASP A 23 1.43 -21.37 -9.76
C ASP A 23 1.71 -20.26 -10.77
N PHE A 24 3.00 -20.19 -11.13
CA PHE A 24 3.54 -19.28 -12.14
C PHE A 24 3.36 -19.81 -13.57
N SER A 25 2.57 -20.87 -13.76
CA SER A 25 2.28 -21.39 -15.09
C SER A 25 1.52 -20.36 -15.91
N SER A 26 1.98 -20.11 -17.13
CA SER A 26 1.27 -19.29 -18.11
C SER A 26 -0.11 -19.84 -18.49
N LYS A 27 -0.37 -21.11 -18.15
CA LYS A 27 -1.65 -21.79 -18.37
C LYS A 27 -2.64 -21.59 -17.22
N ASN A 28 -2.23 -20.96 -16.12
CA ASN A 28 -3.10 -20.71 -14.98
C ASN A 28 -3.90 -19.42 -15.18
N SER A 29 -4.91 -19.47 -16.05
CA SER A 29 -5.81 -18.35 -16.32
C SER A 29 -7.01 -18.37 -15.37
N LEU A 30 -6.77 -18.29 -14.06
CA LEU A 30 -7.86 -18.05 -13.12
C LEU A 30 -8.43 -16.65 -13.36
N PRO A 31 -9.77 -16.49 -13.39
CA PRO A 31 -10.38 -15.18 -13.53
C PRO A 31 -9.95 -14.28 -12.37
N THR A 32 -9.65 -13.01 -12.67
CA THR A 32 -9.33 -12.02 -11.63
C THR A 32 -10.50 -11.93 -10.66
N PRO A 33 -10.28 -12.12 -9.34
CA PRO A 33 -11.35 -12.03 -8.37
C PRO A 33 -11.90 -10.60 -8.34
N PRO A 34 -13.23 -10.43 -8.17
CA PRO A 34 -13.81 -9.11 -8.00
C PRO A 34 -13.26 -8.45 -6.72
N ARG A 35 -13.07 -7.13 -6.77
CA ARG A 35 -12.70 -6.35 -5.58
C ARG A 35 -13.85 -6.37 -4.57
N ALA A 36 -13.51 -6.54 -3.29
CA ALA A 36 -14.47 -6.40 -2.21
C ALA A 36 -15.02 -4.96 -2.18
N SER A 37 -16.33 -4.82 -2.26
CA SER A 37 -17.06 -3.56 -2.16
C SER A 37 -17.68 -3.35 -0.78
N SER A 38 -17.88 -4.45 -0.04
CA SER A 38 -18.46 -4.46 1.29
C SER A 38 -17.86 -5.58 2.16
N LEU A 39 -18.08 -5.50 3.49
CA LEU A 39 -17.77 -6.60 4.38
C LEU A 39 -18.64 -7.83 4.11
N SER A 40 -19.87 -7.65 3.60
CA SER A 40 -20.75 -8.75 3.21
C SER A 40 -20.16 -9.61 2.10
N ASP A 41 -19.43 -9.01 1.14
CA ASP A 41 -18.73 -9.76 0.08
C ASP A 41 -17.69 -10.71 0.69
N LEU A 42 -16.91 -10.21 1.65
CA LEU A 42 -15.90 -11.00 2.36
C LEU A 42 -16.52 -12.08 3.24
N ILE A 43 -17.61 -11.78 3.94
CA ILE A 43 -18.37 -12.77 4.73
C ILE A 43 -18.92 -13.88 3.81
N GLY A 44 -19.47 -13.50 2.66
CA GLY A 44 -19.99 -14.44 1.66
C GLY A 44 -18.91 -15.35 1.08
N ALA A 45 -17.75 -14.78 0.74
CA ALA A 45 -16.58 -15.53 0.28
C ALA A 45 -16.07 -16.51 1.35
N LEU A 46 -15.90 -16.06 2.59
CA LEU A 46 -15.46 -16.90 3.71
C LEU A 46 -16.49 -17.97 4.09
N SER A 47 -17.79 -17.67 3.95
CA SER A 47 -18.85 -18.65 4.18
C SER A 47 -18.82 -19.76 3.13
N SER A 48 -18.66 -19.39 1.86
CA SER A 48 -18.48 -20.33 0.75
C SER A 48 -17.22 -21.16 0.93
N PHE A 49 -16.11 -20.54 1.34
CA PHE A 49 -14.85 -21.23 1.59
C PHE A 49 -14.93 -22.17 2.80
N HIS A 50 -15.60 -21.77 3.88
CA HIS A 50 -15.85 -22.63 5.03
C HIS A 50 -16.72 -23.84 4.66
N LYS A 51 -17.75 -23.63 3.83
CA LYS A 51 -18.58 -24.72 3.29
C LYS A 51 -17.74 -25.66 2.44
N PHE A 52 -16.89 -25.17 1.55
CA PHE A 52 -15.93 -25.98 0.80
C PHE A 52 -15.01 -26.77 1.74
N ALA A 53 -14.43 -26.11 2.74
CA ALA A 53 -13.51 -26.74 3.69
C ALA A 53 -14.15 -27.85 4.53
N LYS A 54 -15.46 -27.79 4.77
CA LYS A 54 -16.21 -28.87 5.41
C LYS A 54 -16.10 -30.20 4.65
N TYR A 55 -16.03 -30.16 3.32
CA TYR A 55 -16.02 -31.36 2.48
C TYR A 55 -14.61 -31.82 2.09
N PHE A 56 -13.67 -30.88 1.94
CA PHE A 56 -12.36 -31.18 1.35
C PHE A 56 -11.18 -31.12 2.33
N TYR A 57 -11.35 -30.54 3.52
CA TYR A 57 -10.24 -30.36 4.47
C TYR A 57 -10.50 -31.01 5.83
N ASN A 58 -9.41 -31.26 6.56
CA ASN A 58 -9.48 -31.77 7.92
C ASN A 58 -10.20 -30.80 8.88
N LYS A 59 -10.70 -31.34 10.00
CA LYS A 59 -11.48 -30.58 11.00
C LYS A 59 -10.76 -29.33 11.53
N TYR A 60 -9.42 -29.35 11.57
CA TYR A 60 -8.61 -28.25 12.08
C TYR A 60 -8.53 -27.09 11.09
N THR A 61 -8.33 -27.38 9.81
CA THR A 61 -8.31 -26.39 8.73
C THR A 61 -9.68 -25.77 8.54
N LYS A 62 -10.75 -26.59 8.57
CA LYS A 62 -12.13 -26.10 8.61
C LYS A 62 -12.34 -25.13 9.78
N ARG A 63 -11.89 -25.50 10.99
CA ARG A 63 -12.02 -24.65 12.19
C ARG A 63 -11.28 -23.32 12.04
N PHE A 64 -10.07 -23.35 11.49
CA PHE A 64 -9.29 -22.14 11.23
C PHE A 64 -10.01 -21.19 10.27
N ILE A 65 -10.53 -21.70 9.14
CA ILE A 65 -11.31 -20.92 8.18
C ILE A 65 -12.60 -20.40 8.81
N GLY A 66 -13.25 -21.20 9.66
CA GLY A 66 -14.42 -20.78 10.43
C GLY A 66 -14.12 -19.61 11.37
N ALA A 67 -13.01 -19.66 12.09
CA ALA A 67 -12.58 -18.56 12.96
C ALA A 67 -12.34 -17.25 12.18
N ALA A 68 -11.77 -17.33 10.98
CA ALA A 68 -11.61 -16.17 10.10
C ALA A 68 -12.98 -15.57 9.72
N ARG A 69 -13.93 -16.41 9.32
CA ARG A 69 -15.31 -16.00 9.00
C ARG A 69 -15.98 -15.33 10.19
N ASP A 70 -15.97 -16.00 11.34
CA ASP A 70 -16.65 -15.53 12.55
C ASP A 70 -16.04 -14.22 13.06
N PHE A 71 -14.72 -14.05 12.93
CA PHE A 71 -14.06 -12.77 13.19
C PHE A 71 -14.60 -11.65 12.29
N VAL A 72 -14.71 -11.87 10.98
CA VAL A 72 -15.19 -10.84 10.05
C VAL A 72 -16.66 -10.49 10.29
N ILE A 73 -17.50 -11.48 10.63
CA ILE A 73 -18.90 -11.25 11.04
C ILE A 73 -18.92 -10.33 12.27
N ALA A 74 -18.23 -10.73 13.34
CA ALA A 74 -18.17 -9.94 14.57
C ALA A 74 -17.56 -8.56 14.33
N TYR A 75 -16.61 -8.42 13.40
CA TYR A 75 -16.02 -7.15 12.99
C TYR A 75 -17.07 -6.23 12.34
N ALA A 76 -17.82 -6.78 11.38
CA ALA A 76 -18.85 -6.05 10.64
C ALA A 76 -19.97 -5.51 11.53
N ASP A 77 -20.37 -6.26 12.57
CA ASP A 77 -21.41 -5.82 13.53
C ASP A 77 -21.04 -4.51 14.25
N SER A 78 -19.75 -4.21 14.37
CA SER A 78 -19.23 -3.02 15.07
C SER A 78 -18.70 -1.93 14.14
N ALA A 79 -18.65 -2.18 12.84
CA ALA A 79 -17.94 -1.34 11.88
C ALA A 79 -18.92 -0.67 10.91
N ASN A 80 -18.61 0.57 10.53
CA ASN A 80 -19.34 1.23 9.46
C ASN A 80 -19.05 0.56 8.11
N PRO A 81 -20.04 0.50 7.20
CA PRO A 81 -19.81 0.03 5.84
C PRO A 81 -18.82 0.95 5.13
N ASP A 82 -17.64 0.43 4.82
CA ASP A 82 -16.65 1.14 4.02
C ASP A 82 -15.93 0.20 3.02
N PRO A 83 -15.97 0.51 1.71
CA PRO A 83 -15.32 -0.29 0.68
C PRO A 83 -13.80 -0.37 0.81
N VAL A 84 -13.14 0.67 1.33
CA VAL A 84 -11.68 0.66 1.49
C VAL A 84 -11.27 -0.31 2.60
N MET A 85 -11.97 -0.27 3.73
CA MET A 85 -11.75 -1.16 4.87
C MET A 85 -12.07 -2.60 4.48
N ALA A 86 -13.10 -2.83 3.67
CA ALA A 86 -13.39 -4.15 3.12
C ALA A 86 -12.19 -4.72 2.32
N ARG A 87 -11.54 -3.90 1.50
CA ARG A 87 -10.34 -4.31 0.73
C ARG A 87 -9.13 -4.54 1.63
N LEU A 88 -8.87 -3.65 2.59
CA LEU A 88 -7.78 -3.81 3.56
C LEU A 88 -7.97 -5.08 4.41
N LEU A 89 -9.20 -5.34 4.86
CA LEU A 89 -9.51 -6.53 5.65
C LEU A 89 -9.38 -7.81 4.82
N THR A 90 -9.81 -7.78 3.56
CA THR A 90 -9.60 -8.88 2.61
C THR A 90 -8.12 -9.20 2.46
N HIS A 91 -7.28 -8.17 2.28
CA HIS A 91 -5.83 -8.35 2.22
C HIS A 91 -5.26 -8.94 3.51
N TRP A 92 -5.67 -8.42 4.67
CA TRP A 92 -5.23 -8.95 5.96
C TRP A 92 -5.61 -10.43 6.17
N ILE A 93 -6.83 -10.80 5.83
CA ILE A 93 -7.28 -12.20 5.89
C ILE A 93 -6.42 -13.08 4.98
N ASN A 94 -6.13 -12.64 3.75
CA ASN A 94 -5.25 -13.37 2.84
C ASN A 94 -3.83 -13.54 3.42
N CYS A 95 -3.29 -12.52 4.10
CA CYS A 95 -2.03 -12.64 4.82
C CYS A 95 -2.09 -13.70 5.93
N LYS A 96 -3.17 -13.77 6.71
CA LYS A 96 -3.35 -14.81 7.75
C LYS A 96 -3.49 -16.21 7.14
N LEU A 97 -4.23 -16.36 6.05
CA LEU A 97 -4.33 -17.63 5.31
C LEU A 97 -2.97 -18.08 4.77
N GLY A 98 -2.20 -17.16 4.19
CA GLY A 98 -0.84 -17.40 3.71
C GLY A 98 0.11 -17.81 4.83
N LYS A 99 0.06 -17.12 5.98
CA LYS A 99 0.85 -17.44 7.18
C LYS A 99 0.50 -18.82 7.75
N PHE A 100 -0.78 -19.16 7.82
CA PHE A 100 -1.24 -20.49 8.22
C PHE A 100 -0.68 -21.57 7.30
N ARG A 101 -0.80 -21.38 5.97
CA ARG A 101 -0.27 -22.33 4.99
C ARG A 101 1.25 -22.47 5.09
N ASN A 102 1.99 -21.37 5.23
CA ASN A 102 3.44 -21.41 5.36
C ASN A 102 3.86 -22.22 6.60
N ARG A 103 3.29 -21.91 7.77
CA ARG A 103 3.54 -22.66 9.01
C ARG A 103 3.14 -24.13 8.90
N LEU A 104 2.06 -24.43 8.19
CA LEU A 104 1.63 -25.81 7.98
C LEU A 104 2.70 -26.61 7.23
N ILE A 105 3.36 -25.99 6.25
CA ILE A 105 4.43 -26.62 5.44
C ILE A 105 5.73 -26.71 6.24
N THR A 106 6.12 -25.66 6.95
CA THR A 106 7.45 -25.57 7.59
C THR A 106 7.52 -26.20 8.98
N GLU A 107 6.45 -26.09 9.78
CA GLU A 107 6.43 -26.44 11.21
C GLU A 107 5.31 -27.45 11.56
N GLY A 108 4.40 -27.71 10.62
CA GLY A 108 3.28 -28.63 10.78
C GLY A 108 2.02 -28.02 11.40
N LEU A 109 1.01 -28.87 11.55
CA LEU A 109 -0.37 -28.44 11.85
C LEU A 109 -0.53 -27.73 13.19
N ARG A 110 0.19 -28.15 14.24
CA ARG A 110 0.08 -27.53 15.58
C ARG A 110 0.53 -26.07 15.56
N ALA A 111 1.66 -25.77 14.93
CA ALA A 111 2.19 -24.42 14.79
C ALA A 111 1.29 -23.55 13.89
N ALA A 112 0.77 -24.12 12.80
CA ALA A 112 -0.18 -23.44 11.91
C ALA A 112 -1.43 -22.98 12.65
N LEU A 113 -1.99 -23.81 13.54
CA LEU A 113 -3.19 -23.47 14.30
C LEU A 113 -3.01 -22.30 15.28
N LEU A 114 -1.78 -21.94 15.64
CA LEU A 114 -1.53 -20.76 16.47
C LEU A 114 -1.92 -19.46 15.77
N VAL A 115 -1.90 -19.43 14.42
CA VAL A 115 -2.33 -18.26 13.63
C VAL A 115 -3.80 -17.93 13.90
N GLN A 116 -4.62 -18.90 14.32
CA GLN A 116 -6.01 -18.66 14.69
C GLN A 116 -6.15 -17.61 15.81
N LYS A 117 -5.17 -17.55 16.73
CA LYS A 117 -5.19 -16.58 17.84
C LYS A 117 -4.93 -15.13 17.38
N GLU A 118 -4.42 -14.95 16.17
CA GLU A 118 -4.16 -13.65 15.57
C GLU A 118 -5.41 -13.03 14.94
N PHE A 119 -6.54 -13.75 14.91
CA PHE A 119 -7.84 -13.16 14.56
C PHE A 119 -8.35 -12.27 15.71
N SER A 120 -7.70 -11.12 15.88
CA SER A 120 -7.99 -10.13 16.91
C SER A 120 -8.04 -8.74 16.31
N ARG A 121 -8.88 -7.87 16.89
CA ARG A 121 -8.91 -6.43 16.57
C ARG A 121 -7.62 -5.71 16.98
N THR A 122 -6.88 -6.31 17.91
CA THR A 122 -5.59 -5.82 18.43
C THR A 122 -4.39 -6.43 17.71
N ASP A 123 -4.61 -7.12 16.59
CA ASP A 123 -3.50 -7.62 15.78
C ASP A 123 -2.72 -6.44 15.19
N GLU A 124 -1.40 -6.41 15.43
CA GLU A 124 -0.52 -5.32 15.00
C GLU A 124 -0.61 -5.02 13.50
N GLN A 125 -0.71 -6.07 12.67
CA GLN A 125 -0.84 -5.91 11.22
C GLN A 125 -2.17 -5.28 10.84
N LEU A 126 -3.26 -5.65 11.54
CA LEU A 126 -4.57 -5.03 11.32
C LEU A 126 -4.60 -3.56 11.79
N ILE A 127 -3.95 -3.25 12.92
CA ILE A 127 -3.82 -1.88 13.43
C ILE A 127 -3.06 -1.03 12.41
N ALA A 128 -1.89 -1.48 11.95
CA ALA A 128 -1.09 -0.77 10.96
C ALA A 128 -1.87 -0.51 9.64
N LEU A 129 -2.67 -1.48 9.19
CA LEU A 129 -3.54 -1.30 8.03
C LEU A 129 -4.59 -0.23 8.27
N LYS A 130 -5.23 -0.22 9.45
CA LYS A 130 -6.20 0.81 9.83
C LYS A 130 -5.57 2.20 9.95
N GLU A 131 -4.34 2.31 10.42
CA GLU A 131 -3.64 3.59 10.47
C GLU A 131 -3.29 4.10 9.07
N SER A 132 -3.04 3.19 8.12
CA SER A 132 -2.83 3.56 6.71
C SER A 132 -4.12 3.98 6.00
N TYR A 133 -5.29 3.58 6.51
CA TYR A 133 -6.62 3.78 5.90
C TYR A 133 -6.93 5.22 5.42
N PRO A 134 -6.62 6.31 6.16
CA PRO A 134 -6.93 7.66 5.69
C PRO A 134 -6.19 8.02 4.39
N SER A 135 -5.02 7.42 4.14
CA SER A 135 -4.28 7.61 2.89
C SER A 135 -4.94 6.90 1.69
N TRP A 136 -5.78 5.91 1.95
CA TRP A 136 -6.50 5.13 0.95
C TRP A 136 -7.88 5.68 0.61
N GLN A 137 -8.51 6.41 1.54
CA GLN A 137 -9.78 7.09 1.29
C GLN A 137 -9.64 8.28 0.34
N LYS A 138 -8.46 8.91 0.29
CA LYS A 138 -8.20 10.00 -0.65
C LYS A 138 -8.16 9.42 -2.06
N PRO A 139 -9.08 9.80 -2.97
CA PRO A 139 -8.94 9.44 -4.36
C PRO A 139 -7.60 10.00 -4.82
N THR A 140 -6.73 9.15 -5.37
CA THR A 140 -5.62 9.66 -6.16
C THR A 140 -6.24 10.37 -7.35
N ALA A 141 -6.44 11.68 -7.23
CA ALA A 141 -6.75 12.53 -8.37
C ALA A 141 -5.62 12.29 -9.38
N SER A 142 -5.99 11.60 -10.45
CA SER A 142 -5.17 11.44 -11.63
C SER A 142 -4.75 12.81 -12.13
N VAL A 143 -3.45 12.97 -12.31
CA VAL A 143 -2.86 14.08 -13.06
C VAL A 143 -3.31 13.90 -14.50
N ASN A 144 -4.44 14.52 -14.85
CA ASN A 144 -4.81 14.82 -16.22
C ASN A 144 -4.85 16.35 -16.34
N HIS A 145 -3.76 16.94 -16.82
CA HIS A 145 -3.89 18.18 -17.58
C HIS A 145 -3.30 17.95 -18.96
N GLN A 146 -4.22 18.03 -19.90
CA GLN A 146 -4.06 17.90 -21.34
C GLN A 146 -3.00 18.89 -21.84
N ARG A 147 -2.21 18.43 -22.80
CA ARG A 147 -1.55 19.28 -23.80
C ARG A 147 -2.62 20.01 -24.60
N GLY A 148 -2.45 21.32 -24.77
CA GLY A 148 -3.21 22.14 -25.70
C GLY A 148 -2.85 23.60 -25.49
N GLY A 149 -1.79 24.07 -26.17
CA GLY A 149 -1.46 25.49 -26.22
C GLY A 149 -2.24 26.19 -27.32
N ALA A 150 -2.61 27.45 -27.08
CA ALA A 150 -2.16 28.64 -27.84
C ALA A 150 -3.20 29.79 -27.82
N ALA A 151 -2.65 30.99 -27.58
CA ALA A 151 -3.05 32.33 -28.06
C ALA A 151 -4.26 33.08 -27.45
N ASP A 152 -3.90 34.09 -26.66
CA ASP A 152 -4.32 35.50 -26.70
C ASP A 152 -5.77 35.90 -27.00
N SER A 153 -6.41 36.55 -26.01
CA SER A 153 -6.89 37.93 -26.20
C SER A 153 -7.29 38.60 -24.88
N ILE A 154 -6.81 39.83 -24.74
CA ILE A 154 -7.04 40.88 -23.75
C ILE A 154 -8.53 41.15 -23.52
N VAL A 155 -8.99 41.29 -22.27
CA VAL A 155 -9.95 42.33 -21.80
C VAL A 155 -9.89 42.47 -20.26
N ARG A 156 -9.96 43.72 -19.80
CA ARG A 156 -9.85 44.26 -18.43
C ARG A 156 -11.09 44.02 -17.55
N SER A 157 -10.89 44.27 -16.23
CA SER A 157 -11.88 44.49 -15.14
C SER A 157 -12.15 43.23 -14.31
N ASN A 158 -12.15 43.20 -12.97
CA ASN A 158 -12.32 44.24 -11.98
C ASN A 158 -11.62 43.85 -10.66
N ARG A 159 -11.23 44.86 -9.89
CA ARG A 159 -10.63 44.78 -8.56
C ARG A 159 -11.71 44.39 -7.56
N GLN A 160 -11.52 43.31 -6.79
CA GLN A 160 -12.04 43.23 -5.42
C GLN A 160 -11.21 42.22 -4.62
N GLN A 161 -10.79 42.68 -3.45
CA GLN A 161 -9.97 41.98 -2.47
C GLN A 161 -10.71 40.77 -1.92
N GLU A 162 -10.02 39.63 -1.89
CA GLU A 162 -10.16 38.73 -0.75
C GLU A 162 -8.81 38.09 -0.47
N SER A 163 -8.21 38.54 0.63
CA SER A 163 -6.91 38.07 1.13
C SER A 163 -7.04 36.62 1.59
N ARG A 164 -6.91 35.68 0.65
CA ARG A 164 -6.60 34.29 1.00
C ARG A 164 -5.14 34.25 1.43
N GLN A 165 -4.91 34.40 2.73
CA GLN A 165 -3.69 33.95 3.39
C GLN A 165 -3.55 32.45 3.14
N SER A 166 -3.00 32.11 1.97
CA SER A 166 -2.41 30.80 1.73
C SER A 166 -1.15 30.77 2.62
N THR A 167 -1.23 30.04 3.72
CA THR A 167 -0.07 29.52 4.44
C THR A 167 0.68 28.57 3.51
N LYS A 168 1.32 29.14 2.48
CA LYS A 168 2.42 28.49 1.77
C LYS A 168 3.46 28.25 2.85
N LEU A 169 3.72 26.98 3.16
CA LEU A 169 4.87 26.56 3.95
C LEU A 169 6.10 27.25 3.33
N ARG A 170 6.57 28.31 4.01
CA ARG A 170 7.64 29.17 3.50
C ARG A 170 8.92 28.39 3.68
N ILE A 171 9.44 27.87 2.57
CA ILE A 171 10.71 27.14 2.57
C ILE A 171 11.78 28.08 3.17
N PRO A 172 12.48 27.67 4.24
CA PRO A 172 13.51 28.48 4.86
C PRO A 172 14.56 28.93 3.84
N ALA A 173 14.99 30.20 3.93
CA ALA A 173 15.86 30.81 2.92
C ALA A 173 17.21 30.08 2.78
N ASN A 174 17.71 29.49 3.88
CA ASN A 174 18.91 28.66 3.89
C ASN A 174 18.78 27.40 3.02
N VAL A 175 17.57 26.84 2.88
CA VAL A 175 17.32 25.69 2.00
C VAL A 175 17.34 26.12 0.54
N ILE A 176 16.75 27.27 0.23
CA ILE A 176 16.75 27.84 -1.13
C ILE A 176 18.18 28.21 -1.56
N SER A 177 18.99 28.77 -0.65
CA SER A 177 20.38 29.14 -0.94
C SER A 177 21.33 27.94 -1.09
N SER A 178 20.92 26.76 -0.63
CA SER A 178 21.70 25.52 -0.73
C SER A 178 21.35 24.70 -1.98
N LEU A 179 20.34 25.13 -2.75
CA LEU A 179 19.96 24.45 -3.99
C LEU A 179 21.08 24.52 -5.04
N PRO A 180 21.40 23.39 -5.72
CA PRO A 180 22.34 23.37 -6.83
C PRO A 180 21.93 24.34 -7.93
N LYS A 181 22.92 24.88 -8.65
CA LYS A 181 22.68 25.70 -9.83
C LYS A 181 22.83 24.84 -11.08
N GLY A 182 21.95 25.05 -12.07
CA GLY A 182 22.10 24.49 -13.41
C GLY A 182 23.21 25.20 -14.18
N GLU A 183 23.49 24.70 -15.39
CA GLU A 183 24.49 25.26 -16.32
C GLU A 183 24.18 26.71 -16.72
N ASP A 184 22.91 27.11 -16.65
CA ASP A 184 22.43 28.48 -16.86
C ASP A 184 22.63 29.40 -15.63
N GLY A 185 23.27 28.91 -14.58
CA GLY A 185 23.53 29.63 -13.33
C GLY A 185 22.31 29.81 -12.42
N ARG A 186 21.13 29.30 -12.82
CA ARG A 186 19.89 29.41 -12.04
C ARG A 186 19.77 28.26 -11.06
N ARG A 187 19.19 28.52 -9.87
CA ARG A 187 18.99 27.49 -8.86
C ARG A 187 17.90 26.52 -9.31
N LEU A 188 18.22 25.23 -9.28
CA LEU A 188 17.27 24.17 -9.61
C LEU A 188 16.22 24.07 -8.51
N CYS A 189 14.95 23.91 -8.88
CA CYS A 189 13.89 23.76 -7.89
C CYS A 189 13.96 22.35 -7.25
N MET A 190 13.52 22.22 -6.00
CA MET A 190 13.53 20.94 -5.26
C MET A 190 12.85 19.81 -6.06
N ARG A 191 11.77 20.12 -6.78
CA ARG A 191 11.04 19.15 -7.61
C ARG A 191 11.89 18.58 -8.74
N TYR A 192 12.74 19.40 -9.36
CA TYR A 192 13.65 18.98 -10.41
C TYR A 192 14.73 18.06 -9.84
N VAL A 193 15.36 18.46 -8.73
CA VAL A 193 16.41 17.68 -8.04
C VAL A 193 15.87 16.32 -7.54
N SER A 194 14.62 16.25 -7.09
CA SER A 194 14.02 14.99 -6.61
C SER A 194 13.64 14.01 -7.72
N ILE A 195 13.38 14.50 -8.95
CA ILE A 195 12.99 13.65 -10.08
C ILE A 195 14.23 13.13 -10.81
N GLU A 196 15.20 14.01 -11.09
CA GLU A 196 16.40 13.68 -11.87
C GLU A 196 17.53 13.07 -11.03
N GLY A 197 17.47 13.19 -9.70
CA GLY A 197 18.59 12.85 -8.83
C GLY A 197 19.69 13.91 -8.88
N CYS A 198 20.68 13.80 -7.98
CA CYS A 198 21.77 14.76 -7.92
C CYS A 198 22.78 14.51 -9.04
N ASN A 199 22.68 15.25 -10.14
CA ASN A 199 23.62 15.16 -11.27
C ASN A 199 24.81 16.12 -11.10
N THR A 200 25.47 16.07 -9.95
CA THR A 200 26.74 16.79 -9.76
C THR A 200 27.89 15.80 -9.68
N SER A 201 28.73 15.82 -10.70
CA SER A 201 30.04 15.17 -10.73
C SER A 201 31.02 15.75 -9.69
N ASP A 202 30.65 16.82 -8.97
CA ASP A 202 31.46 17.50 -7.95
C ASP A 202 30.91 17.36 -6.53
N CYS A 203 30.33 16.21 -6.17
CA CYS A 203 30.24 15.80 -4.76
C CYS A 203 31.60 15.27 -4.27
N ALA A 204 32.65 16.07 -4.38
CA ALA A 204 33.93 15.80 -3.75
C ALA A 204 33.92 16.34 -2.30
N ARG A 205 33.82 15.39 -1.36
CA ARG A 205 34.16 15.46 0.08
C ARG A 205 33.10 16.04 1.04
N ALA A 206 32.41 15.10 1.69
CA ALA A 206 32.44 14.98 3.14
C ALA A 206 32.39 13.49 3.57
N PHE A 207 33.40 12.68 3.17
CA PHE A 207 34.33 11.93 4.06
C PHE A 207 33.81 10.56 4.59
N PRO A 208 34.67 9.64 5.04
CA PRO A 208 35.41 8.72 4.19
C PRO A 208 35.13 7.23 4.50
N SER A 209 35.48 6.40 3.55
CA SER A 209 35.62 4.94 3.69
C SER A 209 36.54 4.55 4.85
N ARG A 210 36.06 3.65 5.73
CA ARG A 210 36.85 2.59 6.40
C ARG A 210 35.93 1.58 7.09
N LEU A 211 35.71 0.45 6.42
CA LEU A 211 35.65 -0.85 7.09
C LEU A 211 36.54 -1.78 6.28
N THR A 212 37.81 -1.82 6.67
CA THR A 212 38.73 -2.89 6.31
C THR A 212 38.21 -4.17 6.92
N ASP A 213 37.89 -5.11 6.03
CA ASP A 213 37.76 -6.53 6.30
C ASP A 213 39.06 -7.05 6.94
N ARG A 214 38.97 -7.60 8.15
CA ARG A 214 39.97 -8.53 8.69
C ARG A 214 39.30 -9.89 8.79
N ARG A 215 39.54 -10.72 7.78
CA ARG A 215 39.61 -12.17 7.90
C ARG A 215 41.07 -12.58 7.74
N SER A 216 41.61 -13.16 8.81
CA SER A 216 42.30 -14.46 8.78
C SER A 216 41.86 -15.20 10.04
#